data_AF-A0A497YUD4-F1
#
_entry.id   AF-A0A497YUD4-F1
#
_cell.length_a   1.000
_cell.length_b   1.000
_cell.length_c   1.000
_cell.angle_alpha   90.00
_cell.angle_beta   90.00
_cell.angle_gamma   90.00
#
_symmetry.space_group_name_H-M   'P 1'
#
loop_
_entity.id
_entity.type
_entity.pdbx_description
1 polymer ?
#
loop_
_entity_poly.entity_id
_entity_poly.type
_entity_poly.pdbx_seq_one_letter_code
_entity_poly.pdbx_strand_id
1 'polypeptide(L)'
;MRGNFASKSNTLGEVLSSKSSAAEHGLGSLTRVSRILKKLIGFGLLVCTFALALGLLLEWSDIKIDPVLILLCAFVFVWLTAGRKSNVGKQHFLLANDRLGFMRSLRLDEKTVVIDGSNIYHFGHDNGLDAQPLSEIVRQLRSQGYRVICFFDANIYHTLSEHGAIPRRERHSLVLLQQIFGLDVSEIYVVPSGVQADVFILECLKYLPISFAVTNDKYRDYASEYPTVMSENLWRKSVAISDGKIKLLQHKFHG
;
A
#
# COMPACT_ATOMS: atom_id res chain seq x y z
N MET A 1 -29.20 -30.39 1.66
CA MET A 1 -28.25 -29.53 0.90
C MET A 1 -27.71 -28.47 1.86
N ARG A 2 -26.48 -28.64 2.34
CA ARG A 2 -25.81 -27.62 3.18
C ARG A 2 -25.23 -26.57 2.24
N GLY A 3 -25.91 -25.43 2.14
CA GLY A 3 -25.37 -24.26 1.44
C GLY A 3 -24.13 -23.77 2.16
N ASN A 4 -23.01 -23.72 1.46
CA ASN A 4 -21.81 -23.01 1.88
C ASN A 4 -22.17 -21.52 1.99
N PHE A 5 -22.51 -21.04 3.18
CA PHE A 5 -22.46 -19.62 3.49
C PHE A 5 -20.98 -19.23 3.56
N ALA A 6 -20.38 -18.98 2.40
CA ALA A 6 -19.15 -18.19 2.36
C ALA A 6 -19.50 -16.83 2.97
N SER A 7 -18.97 -16.55 4.17
CA SER A 7 -19.09 -15.24 4.82
C SER A 7 -18.73 -14.17 3.80
N LYS A 8 -19.71 -13.36 3.40
CA LYS A 8 -19.48 -12.25 2.48
C LYS A 8 -18.46 -11.35 3.17
N SER A 9 -17.28 -11.20 2.56
CA SER A 9 -16.24 -10.36 3.13
C SER A 9 -16.77 -8.93 3.22
N ASN A 10 -16.65 -8.33 4.41
CA ASN A 10 -17.20 -7.01 4.68
C ASN A 10 -16.12 -5.93 4.68
N THR A 11 -14.84 -6.32 4.73
CA THR A 11 -13.72 -5.38 4.73
C THR A 11 -12.79 -5.58 3.53
N LEU A 12 -12.15 -4.51 3.11
CA LEU A 12 -11.14 -4.52 2.04
C LEU A 12 -9.97 -5.46 2.40
N GLY A 13 -9.57 -5.48 3.66
CA GLY A 13 -8.49 -6.35 4.15
C GLY A 13 -8.75 -7.83 3.88
N GLU A 14 -9.96 -8.30 4.19
CA GLU A 14 -10.38 -9.68 3.96
C GLU A 14 -10.48 -10.02 2.45
N VAL A 15 -11.05 -9.11 1.63
CA VAL A 15 -11.13 -9.30 0.18
C VAL A 15 -9.74 -9.42 -0.44
N LEU A 16 -8.82 -8.53 -0.08
CA LEU A 16 -7.47 -8.53 -0.64
C LEU A 16 -6.64 -9.72 -0.15
N SER A 17 -6.77 -10.08 1.13
CA SER A 17 -6.06 -11.24 1.69
C SER A 17 -6.54 -12.56 1.08
N SER A 18 -7.85 -12.73 0.90
CA SER A 18 -8.41 -13.93 0.26
C SER A 18 -8.02 -14.06 -1.21
N LYS A 19 -7.99 -12.96 -1.98
CA LYS A 19 -7.52 -12.96 -3.37
C LYS A 19 -6.03 -13.29 -3.49
N SER A 20 -5.19 -12.73 -2.62
CA SER A 20 -3.76 -13.09 -2.58
C SER A 20 -3.57 -14.60 -2.32
N SER A 21 -4.32 -15.18 -1.39
CA SER A 21 -4.28 -16.63 -1.12
C SER A 21 -4.79 -17.48 -2.29
N ALA A 22 -5.84 -17.04 -2.99
CA ALA A 22 -6.40 -17.76 -4.14
C ALA A 22 -5.44 -17.75 -5.35
N ALA A 23 -4.77 -16.62 -5.62
CA ALA A 23 -3.76 -16.52 -6.68
C ALA A 23 -2.56 -17.45 -6.45
N GLU A 24 -2.14 -17.66 -5.18
CA GLU A 24 -1.08 -18.60 -4.83
C GLU A 24 -1.49 -20.07 -5.01
N HIS A 25 -2.77 -20.40 -4.81
CA HIS A 25 -3.29 -21.76 -5.02
C HIS A 25 -3.37 -22.13 -6.51
N GLY A 26 -3.61 -21.18 -7.42
CA GLY A 26 -3.67 -21.42 -8.87
C GLY A 26 -2.32 -21.67 -9.55
N LEU A 27 -1.22 -21.18 -8.98
CA LEU A 27 0.17 -21.43 -9.44
C LEU A 27 0.84 -22.62 -8.71
N GLY A 28 0.05 -23.45 -8.03
CA GLY A 28 0.52 -24.40 -7.02
C GLY A 28 1.36 -25.58 -7.52
N SER A 29 1.27 -25.98 -8.78
CA SER A 29 1.97 -27.18 -9.28
C SER A 29 3.47 -26.92 -9.53
N LEU A 30 3.80 -25.96 -10.40
CA LEU A 30 5.18 -25.65 -10.78
C LEU A 30 5.99 -25.02 -9.62
N THR A 31 5.35 -24.23 -8.76
CA THR A 31 6.01 -23.60 -7.61
C THR A 31 6.25 -24.57 -6.45
N ARG A 32 5.46 -25.65 -6.35
CA ARG A 32 5.66 -26.72 -5.36
C ARG A 32 6.80 -27.64 -5.79
N VAL A 33 6.90 -27.98 -7.08
CA VAL A 33 8.05 -28.72 -7.65
C VAL A 33 9.35 -27.91 -7.48
N SER A 34 9.34 -26.62 -7.81
CA SER A 34 10.51 -25.74 -7.63
C SER A 34 10.95 -25.64 -6.16
N ARG A 35 10.00 -25.63 -5.20
CA ARG A 35 10.31 -25.64 -3.76
C ARG A 35 10.92 -26.95 -3.30
N ILE A 36 10.40 -28.08 -3.76
CA ILE A 36 10.94 -29.41 -3.45
C ILE A 36 12.36 -29.53 -4.02
N LEU A 37 12.56 -29.09 -5.27
CA LEU A 37 13.86 -29.11 -5.93
C LEU A 37 14.90 -28.25 -5.19
N LYS A 38 14.52 -27.04 -4.75
CA LYS A 38 15.41 -26.18 -3.94
C LYS A 38 15.76 -26.79 -2.59
N LYS A 39 14.81 -27.47 -1.93
CA LYS A 39 15.07 -28.20 -0.67
C LYS A 39 16.00 -29.39 -0.90
N LEU A 40 15.82 -30.13 -1.99
CA LEU A 40 16.69 -31.27 -2.36
C LEU A 40 18.11 -30.81 -2.69
N ILE A 41 18.26 -29.69 -3.42
CA ILE A 41 19.57 -29.09 -3.72
C ILE A 41 20.25 -28.63 -2.41
N GLY A 42 19.51 -27.95 -1.53
CA GLY A 42 20.03 -27.53 -0.23
C GLY A 42 20.42 -28.72 0.66
N PHE A 43 19.64 -29.80 0.65
CA PHE A 43 19.95 -31.02 1.38
C PHE A 43 21.18 -31.75 0.80
N GLY A 44 21.30 -31.85 -0.52
CA GLY A 44 22.47 -32.43 -1.18
C GLY A 44 23.76 -31.68 -0.84
N LEU A 45 23.72 -30.34 -0.82
CA LEU A 45 24.85 -29.51 -0.39
C LEU A 45 25.22 -29.73 1.07
N LEU A 46 24.24 -29.90 1.96
CA LEU A 46 24.47 -30.24 3.37
C LEU A 46 25.16 -31.60 3.51
N VAL A 47 24.72 -32.60 2.75
CA VAL A 47 25.35 -33.94 2.75
C VAL A 47 26.78 -33.87 2.23
N CYS A 48 27.05 -33.13 1.15
CA CYS A 48 28.40 -32.95 0.62
C CYS A 48 29.33 -32.24 1.61
N THR A 49 28.85 -31.20 2.29
CA THR A 49 29.65 -30.47 3.30
C THR A 49 29.93 -31.33 4.53
N PHE A 50 28.96 -32.14 4.97
CA PHE A 50 29.17 -33.10 6.05
C PHE A 50 30.15 -34.22 5.67
N ALA A 51 30.06 -34.75 4.45
CA ALA A 51 30.98 -35.77 3.93
C ALA A 51 32.42 -35.24 3.81
N LEU A 52 32.59 -33.99 3.36
CA LEU A 52 33.89 -33.30 3.33
C LEU A 52 34.45 -33.11 4.75
N ALA A 53 33.64 -32.66 5.70
CA ALA A 53 34.06 -32.50 7.09
C ALA A 53 34.46 -33.84 7.74
N LEU A 54 33.71 -34.92 7.44
CA LEU A 54 34.00 -36.26 7.93
C LEU A 54 35.28 -36.84 7.30
N GLY A 55 35.53 -36.57 6.01
CA GLY A 55 36.76 -36.95 5.33
C GLY A 55 38.01 -36.24 5.87
N LEU A 56 37.86 -34.98 6.32
CA LEU A 56 38.93 -34.26 7.02
C LEU A 56 39.21 -34.82 8.42
N LEU A 57 38.18 -35.34 9.10
CA LEU A 57 38.29 -35.97 10.42
C LEU A 57 38.92 -37.38 10.38
N LEU A 58 38.81 -38.09 9.25
CA LEU A 58 39.30 -39.47 9.04
C LEU A 58 40.72 -39.53 8.44
N GLU A 59 41.55 -38.51 8.67
CA GLU A 59 42.98 -38.46 8.27
C GLU A 59 43.25 -38.54 6.76
N TRP A 60 43.03 -37.41 6.06
CA TRP A 60 43.75 -37.09 4.82
C TRP A 60 44.97 -36.24 5.19
N SER A 61 46.11 -36.90 5.41
CA SER A 61 47.26 -36.41 6.19
C SER A 61 48.14 -35.31 5.58
N ASP A 62 47.75 -34.64 4.48
CA ASP A 62 48.66 -33.68 3.80
C ASP A 62 48.02 -32.38 3.29
N ILE A 63 46.76 -32.09 3.63
CA ILE A 63 46.09 -30.87 3.19
C ILE A 63 46.10 -29.81 4.30
N LYS A 64 46.68 -28.63 4.00
CA LYS A 64 46.64 -27.46 4.91
C LYS A 64 45.17 -27.09 5.17
N ILE A 65 44.78 -27.11 6.44
CA ILE A 65 43.39 -27.01 6.92
C ILE A 65 42.79 -25.61 6.67
N ASP A 66 43.61 -24.56 6.58
CA ASP A 66 43.18 -23.15 6.52
C ASP A 66 42.27 -22.78 5.32
N PRO A 67 42.61 -23.08 4.04
CA PRO A 67 41.75 -22.71 2.91
C PRO A 67 40.41 -23.45 2.90
N VAL A 68 40.36 -24.68 3.42
CA VAL A 68 39.15 -25.51 3.40
C VAL A 68 38.12 -24.97 4.40
N LEU A 69 38.57 -24.53 5.58
CA LEU A 69 37.70 -23.91 6.58
C LEU A 69 37.13 -22.57 6.10
N ILE A 70 37.93 -21.76 5.40
CA ILE A 70 37.49 -20.49 4.80
C ILE A 70 36.40 -20.73 3.75
N LEU A 71 36.57 -21.74 2.89
CA LEU A 71 35.58 -22.10 1.87
C LEU A 71 34.26 -22.57 2.51
N LEU A 72 34.34 -23.37 3.57
CA LEU A 72 33.17 -23.85 4.32
C LEU A 72 32.40 -22.68 4.96
N CYS A 73 33.10 -21.76 5.62
CA CYS A 73 32.51 -20.56 6.22
C CYS A 73 31.84 -19.66 5.18
N ALA A 74 32.50 -19.42 4.03
CA ALA A 74 31.92 -18.66 2.93
C ALA A 74 30.65 -19.34 2.38
N PHE A 75 30.66 -20.68 2.28
CA PHE A 75 29.51 -21.44 1.78
C PHE A 75 28.32 -21.41 2.76
N VAL A 76 28.57 -21.55 4.06
CA VAL A 76 27.54 -21.40 5.11
C VAL A 76 26.98 -19.97 5.12
N PHE A 77 27.84 -18.96 4.94
CA PHE A 77 27.39 -17.57 4.84
C PHE A 77 26.50 -17.32 3.60
N VAL A 78 26.89 -17.85 2.44
CA VAL A 78 26.06 -17.82 1.22
C VAL A 78 24.74 -18.58 1.44
N TRP A 79 24.74 -19.71 2.14
CA TRP A 79 23.52 -20.47 2.44
C TRP A 79 22.57 -19.72 3.40
N LEU A 80 23.11 -19.12 4.47
CA LEU A 80 22.34 -18.31 5.42
C LEU A 80 21.74 -17.06 4.79
N THR A 81 22.42 -16.47 3.79
CA THR A 81 21.95 -15.29 3.08
C THR A 81 21.01 -15.65 1.91
N ALA A 82 21.27 -16.73 1.18
CA ALA A 82 20.42 -17.21 0.08
C ALA A 82 19.11 -17.85 0.55
N GLY A 83 19.07 -18.41 1.77
CA GLY A 83 17.88 -18.99 2.39
C GLY A 83 16.87 -17.97 2.96
N ARG A 84 17.26 -16.69 3.09
CA ARG A 84 16.42 -15.61 3.62
C ARG A 84 15.71 -14.82 2.50
N LYS A 85 15.00 -15.50 1.61
CA LYS A 85 13.84 -14.87 0.95
C LYS A 85 12.59 -15.44 1.56
N SER A 86 12.09 -14.71 2.56
CA SER A 86 10.79 -14.96 3.16
C SER A 86 9.75 -14.98 2.04
N ASN A 87 9.14 -16.15 1.83
CA ASN A 87 7.89 -16.26 1.07
C ASN A 87 6.77 -15.70 1.98
N VAL A 88 6.82 -14.41 2.29
CA VAL A 88 5.60 -13.69 2.65
C VAL A 88 4.83 -13.68 1.34
N GLY A 89 3.71 -14.40 1.28
CA GLY A 89 2.85 -14.34 0.10
C GLY A 89 2.61 -12.88 -0.25
N LYS A 90 2.70 -12.52 -1.54
CA LYS A 90 2.71 -11.11 -1.97
C LYS A 90 1.43 -10.44 -1.47
N GLN A 91 1.57 -9.75 -0.35
CA GLN A 91 0.51 -8.96 0.25
C GLN A 91 0.14 -7.87 -0.75
N HIS A 92 -1.15 -7.67 -0.97
CA HIS A 92 -1.61 -6.63 -1.87
C HIS A 92 -1.01 -5.27 -1.46
N PHE A 93 -0.56 -4.46 -2.42
CA PHE A 93 0.24 -3.26 -2.13
C PHE A 93 -0.52 -2.23 -1.27
N LEU A 94 -1.86 -2.15 -1.42
CA LEU A 94 -2.74 -1.38 -0.53
C LEU A 94 -2.59 -1.77 0.95
N LEU A 95 -2.33 -3.05 1.24
CA LEU A 95 -2.16 -3.54 2.61
C LEU A 95 -0.69 -3.56 3.06
N ALA A 96 0.26 -3.59 2.12
CA ALA A 96 1.68 -3.75 2.42
C ALA A 96 2.26 -2.59 3.24
N ASN A 97 1.72 -1.38 3.08
CA ASN A 97 2.15 -0.18 3.79
C ASN A 97 1.08 0.37 4.77
N ASP A 98 0.04 -0.41 5.02
CA ASP A 98 -1.06 -0.06 5.92
C ASP A 98 -0.68 -0.26 7.40
N ARG A 99 0.25 0.57 7.90
CA ARG A 99 0.79 0.44 9.26
C ARG A 99 -0.25 0.63 10.36
N LEU A 100 -1.28 1.41 10.08
CA LEU A 100 -2.36 1.72 11.02
C LEU A 100 -3.56 0.77 10.89
N GLY A 101 -3.51 -0.22 9.99
CA GLY A 101 -4.61 -1.17 9.75
C GLY A 101 -5.85 -0.52 9.14
N PHE A 102 -5.70 0.69 8.61
CA PHE A 102 -6.75 1.51 8.06
C PHE A 102 -7.34 0.90 6.79
N MET A 103 -6.50 0.58 5.81
CA MET A 103 -6.94 -0.07 4.55
C MET A 103 -7.57 -1.43 4.86
N ARG A 104 -6.99 -2.16 5.82
CA ARG A 104 -7.51 -3.46 6.24
C ARG A 104 -8.91 -3.34 6.86
N SER A 105 -9.16 -2.29 7.63
CA SER A 105 -10.43 -2.04 8.32
C SER A 105 -11.55 -1.49 7.44
N LEU A 106 -11.24 -1.10 6.19
CA LEU A 106 -12.17 -0.36 5.37
C LEU A 106 -13.38 -1.22 4.98
N ARG A 107 -14.57 -0.79 5.38
CA ARG A 107 -15.82 -1.50 5.12
C ARG A 107 -16.34 -1.21 3.72
N LEU A 108 -16.75 -2.27 3.02
CA LEU A 108 -17.21 -2.19 1.64
C LEU A 108 -18.70 -1.81 1.53
N ASP A 109 -19.42 -1.90 2.65
CA ASP A 109 -20.85 -1.56 2.79
C ASP A 109 -21.08 -0.16 3.40
N GLU A 110 -20.01 0.56 3.76
CA GLU A 110 -20.08 1.93 4.27
C GLU A 110 -19.70 2.94 3.18
N LYS A 111 -20.41 4.06 3.14
CA LYS A 111 -20.07 5.17 2.24
C LYS A 111 -18.73 5.75 2.64
N THR A 112 -17.76 5.60 1.76
CA THR A 112 -16.41 6.13 1.94
C THR A 112 -16.16 7.21 0.91
N VAL A 113 -15.54 8.31 1.32
CA VAL A 113 -14.93 9.25 0.39
C VAL A 113 -13.43 9.03 0.37
N VAL A 114 -12.89 8.86 -0.83
CA VAL A 114 -11.45 8.80 -1.06
C VAL A 114 -11.01 10.18 -1.54
N ILE A 115 -10.03 10.80 -0.92
CA ILE A 115 -9.61 12.17 -1.23
C ILE A 115 -8.15 12.14 -1.67
N ASP A 116 -7.88 12.80 -2.78
CA ASP A 116 -6.53 13.14 -3.21
C ASP A 116 -6.07 14.41 -2.48
N GLY A 117 -5.46 14.20 -1.30
CA GLY A 117 -5.05 15.28 -0.42
C GLY A 117 -4.00 16.19 -1.05
N SER A 118 -3.05 15.64 -1.80
CA SER A 118 -2.07 16.42 -2.54
C SER A 118 -2.73 17.32 -3.58
N ASN A 119 -3.61 16.76 -4.42
CA ASN A 119 -4.27 17.52 -5.49
C ASN A 119 -5.16 18.63 -4.92
N ILE A 120 -5.93 18.34 -3.87
CA ILE A 120 -6.80 19.35 -3.25
C ILE A 120 -5.98 20.42 -2.52
N TYR A 121 -4.87 20.06 -1.90
CA TYR A 121 -3.96 21.04 -1.30
C TYR A 121 -3.36 21.97 -2.36
N HIS A 122 -2.85 21.43 -3.48
CA HIS A 122 -2.35 22.25 -4.58
C HIS A 122 -3.43 23.17 -5.14
N PHE A 123 -4.65 22.67 -5.35
CA PHE A 123 -5.78 23.50 -5.77
C PHE A 123 -6.04 24.64 -4.78
N GLY A 124 -6.02 24.37 -3.47
CA GLY A 124 -6.17 25.41 -2.46
C GLY A 124 -5.05 26.43 -2.49
N HIS A 125 -3.80 25.98 -2.56
CA HIS A 125 -2.62 26.83 -2.65
C HIS A 125 -2.67 27.76 -3.87
N ASP A 126 -2.96 27.22 -5.06
CA ASP A 126 -3.07 27.96 -6.32
C ASP A 126 -4.16 29.04 -6.28
N ASN A 127 -5.13 28.91 -5.37
CA ASN A 127 -6.20 29.87 -5.16
C ASN A 127 -6.04 30.70 -3.86
N GLY A 128 -4.88 30.63 -3.20
CA GLY A 128 -4.59 31.40 -1.98
C GLY A 128 -5.37 30.95 -0.73
N LEU A 129 -5.85 29.71 -0.70
CA LEU A 129 -6.65 29.12 0.40
C LEU A 129 -5.92 27.99 1.13
N ASP A 130 -4.79 27.50 0.59
CA ASP A 130 -3.97 26.42 1.15
C ASP A 130 -4.80 25.18 1.58
N ALA A 131 -4.76 24.82 2.86
CA ALA A 131 -5.43 23.64 3.41
C ALA A 131 -6.95 23.82 3.58
N GLN A 132 -7.47 25.05 3.46
CA GLN A 132 -8.87 25.36 3.75
C GLN A 132 -9.85 24.52 2.90
N PRO A 133 -9.68 24.33 1.58
CA PRO A 133 -10.63 23.55 0.79
C PRO A 133 -10.71 22.10 1.25
N LEU A 134 -9.57 21.48 1.56
CA LEU A 134 -9.52 20.11 2.04
C LEU A 134 -10.24 19.98 3.38
N SER A 135 -9.91 20.84 4.36
CA SER A 135 -10.54 20.81 5.69
C SER A 135 -12.05 21.00 5.63
N GLU A 136 -12.53 21.94 4.80
CA GLU A 136 -13.96 22.22 4.66
C GLU A 136 -14.72 21.06 3.99
N ILE A 137 -14.16 20.46 2.94
CA ILE A 137 -14.75 19.29 2.28
C ILE A 137 -14.85 18.11 3.24
N VAL A 138 -13.75 17.83 3.95
CA VAL A 138 -13.67 16.75 4.94
C VAL A 138 -14.75 16.93 6.00
N ARG A 139 -14.88 18.14 6.56
CA ARG A 139 -15.89 18.48 7.56
C ARG A 139 -17.31 18.25 7.04
N GLN A 140 -17.62 18.73 5.85
CA GLN A 140 -18.97 18.61 5.26
C GLN A 140 -19.34 17.17 4.88
N LEU A 141 -18.37 16.36 4.44
CA LEU A 141 -18.60 14.95 4.13
C LEU A 141 -18.74 14.11 5.41
N ARG A 142 -17.94 14.39 6.44
CA ARG A 142 -18.10 13.77 7.76
C ARG A 142 -19.49 14.03 8.35
N SER A 143 -20.01 15.26 8.25
CA SER A 143 -21.36 15.57 8.74
C SER A 143 -22.48 14.84 7.98
N GLN A 144 -22.17 14.24 6.83
CA GLN A 144 -23.10 13.41 6.05
C GLN A 144 -22.90 11.92 6.26
N GLY A 145 -22.08 11.52 7.23
CA GLY A 145 -21.83 10.13 7.57
C GLY A 145 -20.88 9.41 6.60
N TYR A 146 -20.13 10.15 5.78
CA TYR A 146 -19.04 9.53 5.01
C TYR A 146 -17.86 9.22 5.93
N ARG A 147 -17.33 8.01 5.80
CA ARG A 147 -15.97 7.72 6.26
C ARG A 147 -14.98 8.42 5.32
N VAL A 148 -14.00 9.13 5.87
CA VAL A 148 -13.00 9.85 5.07
C VAL A 148 -11.70 9.05 4.97
N ILE A 149 -11.12 9.05 3.77
CA ILE A 149 -9.78 8.58 3.48
C ILE A 149 -9.07 9.65 2.68
N CYS A 150 -7.92 10.11 3.13
CA CYS A 150 -7.13 11.12 2.44
C CYS A 150 -5.74 10.58 2.12
N PHE A 151 -5.47 10.42 0.84
CA PHE A 151 -4.18 10.01 0.32
C PHE A 151 -3.31 11.24 0.06
N PHE A 152 -2.06 11.17 0.47
CA PHE A 152 -1.04 12.17 0.15
C PHE A 152 0.13 11.50 -0.54
N ASP A 153 0.74 12.22 -1.48
CA ASP A 153 2.00 11.81 -2.09
C ASP A 153 3.12 11.76 -1.05
N ALA A 154 4.15 10.98 -1.35
CA ALA A 154 5.30 10.83 -0.46
C ALA A 154 6.05 12.14 -0.19
N ASN A 155 5.90 13.14 -1.06
CA ASN A 155 6.56 14.44 -0.96
C ASN A 155 5.72 15.51 -0.23
N ILE A 156 4.54 15.19 0.31
CA ILE A 156 3.62 16.19 0.88
C ILE A 156 4.28 17.12 1.92
N TYR A 157 5.16 16.59 2.78
CA TYR A 157 5.87 17.41 3.78
C TYR A 157 6.84 18.41 3.14
N HIS A 158 7.47 18.04 2.02
CA HIS A 158 8.30 18.96 1.26
C HIS A 158 7.44 20.06 0.63
N THR A 159 6.32 19.69 -0.01
CA THR A 159 5.38 20.65 -0.60
C THR A 159 4.87 21.65 0.44
N LEU A 160 4.43 21.17 1.61
CA LEU A 160 3.98 22.03 2.71
C LEU A 160 5.07 23.00 3.16
N SER A 161 6.33 22.58 3.16
CA SER A 161 7.43 23.46 3.55
C SER A 161 7.79 24.49 2.48
N GLU A 162 7.76 24.10 1.21
CA GLU A 162 8.01 24.99 0.08
C GLU A 162 6.95 26.08 -0.03
N HIS A 163 5.69 25.73 0.22
CA HIS A 163 4.57 26.67 0.26
C HIS A 163 4.49 27.48 1.56
N GLY A 164 5.40 27.25 2.53
CA GLY A 164 5.48 28.00 3.77
C GLY A 164 4.45 27.62 4.84
N ALA A 165 3.70 26.52 4.65
CA ALA A 165 2.75 26.02 5.64
C ALA A 165 3.45 25.43 6.88
N ILE A 166 4.68 24.93 6.72
CA ILE A 166 5.52 24.42 7.83
C ILE A 166 7.00 24.82 7.66
N PRO A 167 7.77 24.92 8.77
CA PRO A 167 9.21 25.13 8.70
C PRO A 167 9.96 23.98 7.98
N ARG A 168 11.04 24.29 7.26
CA ARG A 168 11.88 23.28 6.55
C ARG A 168 12.49 22.19 7.43
N ARG A 169 12.61 22.44 8.72
CA ARG A 169 13.19 21.51 9.70
C ARG A 169 12.14 20.82 10.56
N GLU A 170 10.86 21.01 10.24
CA GLU A 170 9.76 20.41 10.97
C GLU A 170 9.80 18.88 10.86
N ARG A 171 9.50 18.19 11.96
CA ARG A 171 9.55 16.72 11.96
C ARG A 171 8.30 16.18 11.26
N HIS A 172 8.51 15.39 10.21
CA HIS A 172 7.42 14.73 9.49
C HIS A 172 6.63 13.81 10.44
N SER A 173 5.35 14.07 10.60
CA SER A 173 4.45 13.26 11.43
C SER A 173 3.01 13.36 10.94
N LEU A 174 2.23 12.30 11.15
CA LEU A 174 0.80 12.33 10.81
C LEU A 174 0.02 13.33 11.67
N VAL A 175 0.48 13.60 12.89
CA VAL A 175 -0.11 14.61 13.78
C VAL A 175 -0.03 16.00 13.15
N LEU A 176 1.08 16.32 12.49
CA LEU A 176 1.24 17.58 11.76
C LEU A 176 0.23 17.70 10.61
N LEU A 177 0.06 16.64 9.81
CA LEU A 177 -0.93 16.61 8.73
C LEU A 177 -2.36 16.73 9.27
N GLN A 178 -2.66 16.07 10.39
CA GLN A 178 -3.94 16.22 11.09
C GLN A 178 -4.20 17.68 11.46
N GLN A 179 -3.21 18.37 12.04
CA GLN A 179 -3.36 19.77 12.46
C GLN A 179 -3.59 20.72 11.28
N ILE A 180 -2.87 20.50 10.17
CA ILE A 180 -2.96 21.35 8.98
C ILE A 180 -4.30 21.15 8.26
N PHE A 181 -4.72 19.89 8.09
CA PHE A 181 -5.85 19.56 7.22
C PHE A 181 -7.16 19.28 7.96
N GLY A 182 -7.15 19.20 9.30
CA GLY A 182 -8.33 18.87 10.10
C GLY A 182 -8.80 17.42 9.90
N LEU A 183 -7.85 16.52 9.61
CA LEU A 183 -8.05 15.08 9.44
C LEU A 183 -7.73 14.33 10.74
N ASP A 184 -8.37 13.20 10.98
CA ASP A 184 -7.91 12.27 12.02
C ASP A 184 -6.69 11.48 11.52
N VAL A 185 -5.78 11.06 12.41
CA VAL A 185 -4.65 10.19 12.02
C VAL A 185 -5.11 8.94 11.28
N SER A 186 -6.28 8.40 11.64
CA SER A 186 -6.88 7.24 10.97
C SER A 186 -7.49 7.55 9.60
N GLU A 187 -7.54 8.80 9.16
CA GLU A 187 -8.01 9.20 7.83
C GLU A 187 -6.85 9.51 6.89
N ILE A 188 -5.60 9.57 7.38
CA ILE A 188 -4.43 10.00 6.62
C ILE A 188 -3.64 8.80 6.13
N TYR A 189 -3.37 8.75 4.83
CA TYR A 189 -2.47 7.78 4.22
C TYR A 189 -1.43 8.48 3.35
N VAL A 190 -0.19 8.55 3.82
CA VAL A 190 0.95 9.01 3.00
C VAL A 190 1.52 7.82 2.24
N VAL A 191 1.52 7.88 0.91
CA VAL A 191 2.02 6.77 0.09
C VAL A 191 3.54 6.60 0.23
N PRO A 192 4.08 5.40 -0.03
CA PRO A 192 5.52 5.16 0.01
C PRO A 192 6.27 6.02 -1.01
N SER A 193 7.53 6.35 -0.69
CA SER A 193 8.43 7.05 -1.61
C SER A 193 8.56 6.32 -2.95
N GLY A 194 8.57 7.10 -4.04
CA GLY A 194 8.68 6.58 -5.40
C GLY A 194 7.37 6.07 -6.00
N VAL A 195 6.23 6.27 -5.33
CA VAL A 195 4.90 5.92 -5.83
C VAL A 195 3.98 7.14 -5.75
N GLN A 196 3.07 7.29 -6.72
CA GLN A 196 2.06 8.35 -6.75
C GLN A 196 0.79 7.92 -6.00
N ALA A 197 0.10 8.90 -5.39
CA ALA A 197 -1.17 8.67 -4.71
C ALA A 197 -2.26 8.10 -5.64
N ASP A 198 -2.26 8.48 -6.91
CA ASP A 198 -3.25 8.10 -7.94
C ASP A 198 -3.50 6.59 -8.00
N VAL A 199 -2.44 5.79 -8.01
CA VAL A 199 -2.51 4.32 -8.08
C VAL A 199 -3.22 3.75 -6.84
N PHE A 200 -2.93 4.31 -5.66
CA PHE A 200 -3.59 3.89 -4.43
C PHE A 200 -5.06 4.28 -4.41
N ILE A 201 -5.39 5.49 -4.88
CA ILE A 201 -6.77 5.99 -4.96
C ILE A 201 -7.60 5.11 -5.89
N LEU A 202 -7.13 4.89 -7.12
CA LEU A 202 -7.85 4.12 -8.14
C LEU A 202 -8.00 2.65 -7.76
N GLU A 203 -6.94 2.01 -7.27
CA GLU A 203 -7.04 0.62 -6.83
C GLU A 203 -7.90 0.49 -5.57
N CYS A 204 -7.96 1.50 -4.69
CA CYS A 204 -8.89 1.51 -3.56
C CYS A 204 -10.35 1.58 -4.05
N LEU A 205 -10.66 2.51 -4.97
CA LEU A 205 -12.01 2.69 -5.52
C LEU A 205 -12.54 1.46 -6.25
N LYS A 206 -11.68 0.68 -6.89
CA LYS A 206 -12.04 -0.58 -7.55
C LYS A 206 -12.76 -1.57 -6.63
N TYR A 207 -12.55 -1.48 -5.32
CA TYR A 207 -13.21 -2.33 -4.33
C TYR A 207 -14.35 -1.64 -3.58
N LEU A 208 -14.57 -0.34 -3.79
CA LEU A 208 -15.54 0.48 -3.04
C LEU A 208 -16.70 0.92 -3.95
N PRO A 209 -17.72 0.08 -4.17
CA PRO A 209 -18.74 0.30 -5.20
C PRO A 209 -19.70 1.47 -4.93
N ILE A 210 -19.80 1.95 -3.68
CA ILE A 210 -20.70 3.03 -3.26
C ILE A 210 -19.95 4.32 -2.88
N SER A 211 -18.68 4.40 -3.27
CA SER A 211 -17.73 5.44 -2.88
C SER A 211 -17.25 6.22 -4.09
N PHE A 212 -16.66 7.40 -3.85
CA PHE A 212 -16.10 8.24 -4.90
C PHE A 212 -14.80 8.92 -4.44
N ALA A 213 -13.99 9.33 -5.41
CA ALA A 213 -12.83 10.19 -5.24
C ALA A 213 -13.21 11.67 -5.22
N VAL A 214 -12.56 12.45 -4.36
CA VAL A 214 -12.49 13.92 -4.45
C VAL A 214 -11.11 14.30 -4.95
N THR A 215 -11.06 14.77 -6.19
CA THR A 215 -9.85 15.22 -6.88
C THR A 215 -10.22 16.03 -8.11
N ASN A 216 -9.41 17.01 -8.46
CA ASN A 216 -9.49 17.75 -9.71
C ASN A 216 -8.68 17.12 -10.85
N ASP A 217 -7.81 16.14 -10.54
CA ASP A 217 -7.17 15.33 -11.57
C ASP A 217 -8.18 14.43 -12.29
N LYS A 218 -7.93 14.14 -13.55
CA LYS A 218 -8.71 13.21 -14.37
C LYS A 218 -8.06 11.83 -14.45
N TYR A 219 -6.83 11.65 -13.97
CA TYR A 219 -6.03 10.43 -14.01
C TYR A 219 -6.00 9.78 -15.40
N ARG A 220 -5.84 10.60 -16.44
CA ARG A 220 -5.97 10.15 -17.85
C ARG A 220 -4.99 9.04 -18.19
N ASP A 221 -3.79 9.10 -17.63
CA ASP A 221 -2.71 8.13 -17.87
C ASP A 221 -3.05 6.73 -17.33
N TYR A 222 -4.01 6.65 -16.39
CA TYR A 222 -4.44 5.42 -15.74
C TYR A 222 -5.71 4.80 -16.34
N ALA A 223 -6.32 5.44 -17.35
CA ALA A 223 -7.59 5.01 -17.92
C ALA A 223 -7.56 3.58 -18.52
N SER A 224 -6.41 3.17 -19.06
CA SER A 224 -6.22 1.82 -19.60
C SER A 224 -6.07 0.75 -18.51
N GLU A 225 -5.56 1.12 -17.34
CA GLU A 225 -5.33 0.22 -16.20
C GLU A 225 -6.57 0.09 -15.31
N TYR A 226 -7.38 1.15 -15.19
CA TYR A 226 -8.58 1.20 -14.35
C TYR A 226 -9.89 1.46 -15.13
N PRO A 227 -10.17 0.74 -16.23
CA PRO A 227 -11.32 1.03 -17.08
C PRO A 227 -12.66 0.85 -16.35
N THR A 228 -12.74 -0.08 -15.39
CA THR A 228 -13.97 -0.34 -14.62
C THR A 228 -14.26 0.74 -13.59
N VAL A 229 -13.24 1.42 -13.07
CA VAL A 229 -13.43 2.56 -12.15
C VAL A 229 -13.83 3.78 -12.97
N MET A 230 -13.14 3.99 -14.09
CA MET A 230 -13.24 5.21 -14.88
C MET A 230 -14.34 5.20 -15.95
N SER A 231 -15.14 4.13 -16.05
CA SER A 231 -16.19 3.98 -17.07
C SER A 231 -17.35 4.96 -16.91
N GLU A 232 -17.58 5.48 -15.70
CA GLU A 232 -18.66 6.42 -15.40
C GLU A 232 -18.11 7.75 -14.90
N ASN A 233 -18.90 8.83 -14.93
CA ASN A 233 -18.46 10.11 -14.36
C ASN A 233 -18.71 10.22 -12.85
N LEU A 234 -19.30 9.19 -12.23
CA LEU A 234 -19.73 9.23 -10.83
C LEU A 234 -18.64 8.87 -9.82
N TRP A 235 -17.58 8.16 -10.24
CA TRP A 235 -16.47 7.77 -9.36
C TRP A 235 -15.67 8.96 -8.85
N ARG A 236 -15.80 10.15 -9.47
CA ARG A 236 -15.00 11.34 -9.15
C ARG A 236 -15.88 12.57 -8.94
N LYS A 237 -15.50 13.40 -7.98
CA LYS A 237 -16.09 14.72 -7.72
C LYS A 237 -14.98 15.78 -7.71
N SER A 238 -15.15 16.82 -8.53
CA SER A 238 -14.23 17.96 -8.59
C SER A 238 -14.55 19.00 -7.53
N VAL A 239 -13.53 19.72 -7.08
CA VAL A 239 -13.65 20.86 -6.18
C VAL A 239 -13.59 22.14 -6.99
N ALA A 240 -14.50 23.06 -6.71
CA ALA A 240 -14.54 24.38 -7.32
C ALA A 240 -14.75 25.46 -6.27
N ILE A 241 -14.24 26.66 -6.54
CA ILE A 241 -14.54 27.86 -5.76
C ILE A 241 -15.57 28.66 -6.54
N SER A 242 -16.69 28.98 -5.91
CA SER A 242 -17.74 29.82 -6.50
C SER A 242 -18.42 30.62 -5.41
N ASP A 243 -18.51 31.93 -5.62
CA ASP A 243 -19.06 32.91 -4.66
C ASP A 243 -18.31 32.90 -3.31
N GLY A 244 -16.99 32.71 -3.36
CA GLY A 244 -16.15 32.57 -2.15
C GLY A 244 -16.39 31.30 -1.35
N LYS A 245 -17.17 30.34 -1.86
CA LYS A 245 -17.48 29.07 -1.21
C LYS A 245 -16.85 27.89 -1.94
N ILE A 246 -16.35 26.94 -1.18
CA ILE A 246 -15.89 25.65 -1.69
C ILE A 246 -17.12 24.80 -2.02
N LYS A 247 -17.18 24.33 -3.28
CA LYS A 247 -18.26 23.47 -3.79
C LYS A 247 -17.66 22.17 -4.30
N LEU A 248 -18.34 21.07 -3.99
CA LEU A 248 -18.03 19.76 -4.55
C LEU A 248 -18.98 19.51 -5.73
N LEU A 249 -18.45 19.52 -6.95
CA LEU A 249 -19.24 19.37 -8.16
C LEU A 249 -19.90 18.00 -8.20
N GLN A 250 -21.16 17.96 -8.65
CA GLN A 250 -21.97 16.74 -8.74
C GLN A 250 -22.21 16.03 -7.39
N HIS A 251 -22.05 16.76 -6.28
CA HIS A 251 -22.47 16.36 -4.94
C HIS A 251 -23.23 17.51 -4.30
N LYS A 252 -24.40 17.24 -3.72
CA LYS A 252 -25.15 18.25 -2.98
C LYS A 252 -24.96 18.00 -1.50
N PHE A 253 -24.46 19.01 -0.81
CA PHE A 253 -24.43 18.92 0.63
C PHE A 253 -25.85 19.12 1.19
N HIS A 254 -26.33 18.14 1.96
CA HIS A 254 -27.55 18.26 2.73
C HIS A 254 -27.14 18.85 4.09
N GLY A 255 -27.71 20.01 4.40
CA GLY A 255 -27.53 20.71 5.67
C GLY A 255 -28.65 20.39 6.64
#